data_AF-A0A3A4PLA6-F1
#
_entry.id   AF-A0A3A4PLA6-F1
#
_cell.length_a   1.000
_cell.length_b   1.000
_cell.length_c   1.000
_cell.angle_alpha   90.00
_cell.angle_beta   90.00
_cell.angle_gamma   90.00
#
_symmetry.space_group_name_H-M   'P 1'
#
loop_
_entity.id
_entity.type
_entity.pdbx_description
1 polymer ?
#
loop_
_entity_poly.entity_id
_entity_poly.type
_entity_poly.pdbx_seq_one_letter_code
_entity_poly.pdbx_strand_id
1 'polypeptide(L)' 'MKDVIVEEIRRFRDAHAQKFNYNIDAICEDFMVHQKICGHTVVKLEPKKPANKTMVRMVKQS' A
#
# COMPACT_ATOMS: atom_id res chain seq x y z
N MET A 1 -11.50 19.85 14.80
CA MET A 1 -10.23 19.65 15.54
C MET A 1 -9.19 19.18 14.53
N LYS A 2 -8.07 19.90 14.37
CA LYS A 2 -6.96 19.43 13.53
C LYS A 2 -6.07 18.55 14.41
N ASP A 3 -5.81 17.34 13.93
CA ASP A 3 -4.92 16.40 14.60
C ASP A 3 -3.47 16.81 14.34
N VAL A 4 -2.71 17.01 15.40
CA VAL A 4 -1.32 17.47 15.35
C VAL A 4 -0.44 16.48 14.59
N ILE A 5 -0.66 15.17 14.76
CA ILE A 5 0.11 14.10 14.10
C ILE A 5 -0.15 14.13 12.60
N VAL A 6 -1.40 14.35 12.20
CA VAL A 6 -1.78 14.41 10.78
C VAL A 6 -1.13 15.61 10.09
N GLU A 7 -1.08 16.76 10.75
CA GLU A 7 -0.44 17.97 10.20
C GLU A 7 1.08 17.80 10.05
N GLU A 8 1.75 17.13 10.98
CA GLU A 8 3.18 16.80 10.84
C GLU A 8 3.43 15.88 9.65
N ILE A 9 2.63 14.81 9.51
CA ILE A 9 2.74 13.89 8.36
C ILE A 9 2.53 14.64 7.04
N ARG A 10 1.57 15.57 6.99
CA ARG A 10 1.34 16.41 5.80
C ARG A 10 2.57 17.26 5.46
N ARG A 11 3.18 17.92 6.45
CA ARG A 11 4.41 18.71 6.24
C ARG A 11 5.55 17.86 5.68
N PHE A 12 5.75 16.64 6.18
CA PHE A 12 6.79 15.75 5.65
C PHE A 12 6.50 15.33 4.21
N ARG A 13 5.25 14.99 3.90
CA ARG A 13 4.84 14.64 2.52
C ARG A 13 5.01 15.81 1.56
N ASP A 14 4.62 17.01 1.96
CA ASP A 14 4.76 18.22 1.16
C ASP A 14 6.23 18.57 0.91
N ALA A 15 7.06 18.53 1.94
CA ALA A 15 8.50 18.78 1.80
C ALA A 15 9.19 17.74 0.90
N HIS A 16 8.74 16.48 0.94
CA HIS A 16 9.24 15.45 0.03
C HIS A 16 8.75 15.71 -1.41
N ALA A 17 7.47 15.98 -1.62
CA ALA A 17 6.90 16.26 -2.93
C ALA A 17 7.53 17.49 -3.59
N GLN A 18 7.86 18.54 -2.81
CA GLN A 18 8.58 19.71 -3.31
C GLN A 18 9.93 19.38 -3.94
N LYS A 19 10.66 18.39 -3.42
CA LYS A 19 11.94 17.95 -4.00
C LYS A 19 11.78 17.40 -5.43
N PHE A 20 10.59 16.90 -5.74
CA PHE A 20 10.22 16.36 -7.06
C PHE A 20 9.32 17.32 -7.85
N ASN A 21 9.21 18.58 -7.44
CA ASN A 21 8.30 19.57 -8.05
C ASN A 21 6.84 19.09 -8.13
N TYR A 22 6.40 18.30 -7.15
CA TYR A 22 5.08 17.66 -7.12
C TYR A 22 4.79 16.74 -8.31
N ASN A 23 5.83 16.31 -9.03
CA ASN A 23 5.70 15.32 -10.09
C ASN A 23 5.57 13.91 -9.47
N ILE A 24 4.36 13.36 -9.57
CA ILE A 24 4.04 12.03 -9.03
C ILE A 24 4.83 10.93 -9.73
N ASP A 25 5.03 11.05 -11.04
CA ASP A 25 5.77 10.06 -11.82
C ASP A 25 7.23 9.99 -11.36
N ALA A 26 7.86 11.15 -11.11
CA ALA A 26 9.24 11.22 -10.62
C ALA A 26 9.40 10.62 -9.21
N ILE A 27 8.42 10.83 -8.32
CA ILE A 27 8.40 10.22 -6.98
C ILE A 27 8.28 8.70 -7.09
N CYS A 28 7.40 8.22 -7.97
CA CYS A 28 7.23 6.79 -8.23
C CYS A 28 8.53 6.15 -8.76
N GLU A 29 9.19 6.81 -9.71
CA GLU A 29 10.47 6.36 -10.26
C GLU A 29 11.56 6.27 -9.19
N ASP A 30 11.69 7.26 -8.30
CA ASP A 30 12.64 7.23 -7.19
C ASP A 30 12.44 6.02 -6.28
N PHE A 31 11.18 5.74 -5.90
CA PHE A 31 10.86 4.54 -5.12
C PHE A 31 11.17 3.24 -5.86
N MET A 32 10.90 3.17 -7.17
CA MET A 32 11.23 1.99 -7.98
C MET A 32 12.75 1.77 -8.08
N VAL A 33 13.53 2.85 -8.20
CA VAL A 33 15.00 2.79 -8.21
C VAL A 33 15.51 2.34 -6.85
N HIS A 34 15.01 2.94 -5.77
CA HIS A 34 15.38 2.55 -4.40
C HIS A 34 15.07 1.07 -4.13
N GLN A 35 13.90 0.59 -4.55
CA GLN A 35 13.50 -0.81 -4.43
C GLN A 35 14.44 -1.77 -5.17
N LYS A 36 15.03 -1.36 -6.30
CA LYS A 36 16.01 -2.17 -7.04
C LYS A 36 17.37 -2.23 -6.34
N ILE A 37 17.75 -1.17 -5.62
CA ILE A 37 19.08 -1.02 -5.02
C ILE A 37 19.13 -1.57 -3.59
N CYS A 38 18.03 -1.54 -2.84
CA CYS A 38 18.01 -1.88 -1.41
C CYS A 38 18.36 -3.34 -1.07
N GLY A 39 18.59 -4.20 -2.08
CA GLY A 39 19.03 -5.58 -1.90
C GLY A 39 17.97 -6.52 -1.34
N HIS A 40 16.74 -6.03 -1.12
CA HIS A 40 15.62 -6.85 -0.70
C HIS A 40 14.96 -7.54 -1.88
N THR A 41 14.70 -8.85 -1.75
CA THR A 41 14.00 -9.62 -2.76
C THR A 41 12.55 -9.17 -2.86
N VAL A 42 12.17 -8.64 -4.02
CA VAL A 42 10.78 -8.34 -4.35
C VAL A 42 10.05 -9.66 -4.59
N VAL A 43 9.21 -10.09 -3.64
CA VAL A 43 8.44 -11.33 -3.75
C VAL A 43 7.00 -11.04 -4.15
N LYS A 44 6.50 -11.79 -5.15
CA LYS A 44 5.07 -11.80 -5.49
C LYS A 44 4.40 -12.89 -4.66
N LEU A 45 3.65 -12.50 -3.63
CA LEU A 45 2.89 -13.45 -2.83
C LEU A 45 1.65 -13.91 -3.60
N GLU A 46 1.43 -15.22 -3.65
CA GLU A 46 0.19 -15.77 -4.21
C GLU A 46 -1.01 -15.41 -3.32
N PRO A 47 -2.17 -15.09 -3.90
CA PRO A 47 -3.37 -14.80 -3.12
C PRO A 47 -3.79 -16.02 -2.29
N LYS A 48 -4.15 -15.80 -1.02
CA LYS A 48 -4.69 -16.85 -0.17
C LYS A 48 -6.00 -17.37 -0.76
N LYS A 49 -6.09 -18.68 -0.97
CA LYS A 49 -7.35 -19.33 -1.39
C LYS A 49 -8.43 -19.01 -0.34
N PRO A 50 -9.63 -18.59 -0.74
CA PRO A 50 -10.71 -18.37 0.22
C PRO A 50 -11.00 -19.68 0.94
N ALA A 51 -10.99 -19.66 2.27
CA ALA A 51 -11.42 -20.80 3.06
C ALA A 51 -12.92 -20.99 2.79
N ASN A 52 -13.29 -22.13 2.18
CA ASN A 52 -14.68 -22.51 1.95
C ASN A 52 -15.42 -22.64 3.28
N LYS A 53 -15.89 -21.52 3.84
CA LYS A 53 -16.85 -21.49 4.94
C LYS A 53 -18.23 -21.37 4.31
N THR A 54 -18.97 -22.49 4.37
CA THR A 54 -20.43 -22.62 4.18
C THR A 54 -20.86 -23.30 2.88
N MET A 55 -20.92 -24.63 2.91
CA MET A 55 -21.91 -25.45 2.19
C MET A 55 -22.51 -26.47 3.19
N VAL A 56 -23.09 -26.01 4.32
CA VAL A 56 -23.79 -26.91 5.27
C VAL A 56 -25.10 -26.32 5.81
N ARG A 57 -25.82 -25.50 5.02
CA ARG A 57 -27.12 -24.95 5.48
C ARG A 57 -28.28 -24.93 4.48
N MET A 58 -28.25 -25.76 3.42
CA MET A 58 -29.38 -25.85 2.47
C MET A 58 -29.83 -27.29 2.16
N VAL A 59 -29.79 -28.22 3.13
CA VAL A 59 -30.37 -29.59 2.98
C VAL A 59 -31.38 -29.90 4.10
N LYS A 60 -32.14 -28.92 4.57
CA LYS A 60 -33.19 -29.16 5.56
C LYS A 60 -34.43 -28.30 5.33
N GLN A 61 -35.03 -28.42 4.15
CA GLN A 61 -36.47 -28.22 3.93
C GLN A 61 -36.89 -29.10 2.74
N SER A 62 -37.33 -30.32 3.03
CA SER A 62 -38.15 -31.17 2.19
C SER A 62 -38.95 -32.08 3.11
#